data_AF-A0A7V8ZIE0-F1
#
_entry.id   AF-A0A7V8ZIE0-F1
#
_cell.length_a   1.000
_cell.length_b   1.000
_cell.length_c   1.000
_cell.angle_alpha   90.00
_cell.angle_beta   90.00
_cell.angle_gamma   90.00
#
_symmetry.space_group_name_H-M   'P 1'
#
loop_
_entity.id
_entity.type
_entity.pdbx_description
1 polymer ?
#
loop_
_entity_poly.entity_id
_entity_poly.type
_entity_poly.pdbx_seq_one_letter_code
_entity_poly.pdbx_strand_id
1 'polypeptide(L)'
;MRRLLIALPTALLSLALLAPLAAADPHDGAQGWVGEANDVIITNAGFILIAFFPLFILTMSLLQWQLDKRKYARKAAANVRANDEVWKGGW
;
A
#
# COMPACT_ATOMS: atom_id res chain seq x y z
N MET A 1 -45.90 6.25 11.26
CA MET A 1 -44.43 6.23 11.39
C MET A 1 -43.78 4.98 10.78
N ARG A 2 -44.33 3.77 10.94
CA ARG A 2 -43.78 2.52 10.36
C ARG A 2 -43.52 2.55 8.85
N ARG A 3 -44.37 3.24 8.08
CA ARG A 3 -44.18 3.43 6.62
C ARG A 3 -42.99 4.32 6.29
N LEU A 4 -42.72 5.35 7.09
CA LEU A 4 -41.55 6.22 6.95
C LEU A 4 -40.25 5.51 7.31
N LEU A 5 -40.30 4.64 8.33
CA LEU A 5 -39.16 3.80 8.73
C LEU A 5 -38.71 2.81 7.64
N ILE A 6 -39.60 2.46 6.71
CA ILE A 6 -39.29 1.55 5.59
C ILE A 6 -39.01 2.35 4.31
N ALA A 7 -39.77 3.43 4.06
CA ALA A 7 -39.65 4.23 2.84
C ALA A 7 -38.33 5.03 2.78
N LEU A 8 -37.81 5.48 3.93
CA LEU A 8 -36.57 6.24 3.97
C LEU A 8 -35.33 5.40 3.58
N PRO A 9 -35.08 4.22 4.17
CA PRO A 9 -33.94 3.39 3.77
C PRO A 9 -34.10 2.86 2.34
N THR A 10 -35.30 2.53 1.87
CA THR A 10 -35.50 2.11 0.48
C THR A 10 -35.25 3.24 -0.51
N ALA A 11 -35.64 4.47 -0.20
CA ALA A 11 -35.31 5.64 -1.00
C ALA A 11 -33.80 5.91 -1.02
N LEU A 12 -33.12 5.83 0.13
CA LEU A 12 -31.67 6.01 0.19
C LEU A 12 -30.92 4.92 -0.59
N LEU A 13 -31.37 3.66 -0.50
CA LEU A 13 -30.81 2.56 -1.28
C LEU A 13 -31.05 2.73 -2.78
N SER A 14 -32.24 3.16 -3.19
CA SER A 14 -32.51 3.40 -4.61
C SER A 14 -31.70 4.58 -5.14
N LEU A 15 -31.54 5.67 -4.37
CA LEU A 15 -30.67 6.79 -4.72
C LEU A 15 -29.20 6.36 -4.79
N ALA A 16 -28.71 5.54 -3.86
CA ALA A 16 -27.33 5.05 -3.87
C ALA A 16 -27.05 4.14 -5.08
N LEU A 17 -28.02 3.33 -5.50
CA LEU A 17 -27.91 2.48 -6.68
C LEU A 17 -27.96 3.27 -7.99
N LEU A 18 -28.69 4.38 -8.04
CA LEU A 18 -28.74 5.26 -9.21
C LEU A 18 -27.63 6.34 -9.21
N ALA A 19 -26.91 6.52 -8.11
CA ALA A 19 -25.83 7.51 -8.00
C ALA A 19 -24.74 7.35 -9.09
N PRO A 20 -24.28 6.13 -9.44
CA PRO A 20 -23.31 5.96 -10.52
C PRO A 20 -23.84 6.35 -11.90
N LEU A 21 -25.15 6.21 -12.16
CA LEU A 21 -25.76 6.64 -13.41
C LEU A 21 -25.90 8.17 -13.48
N ALA A 22 -26.18 8.83 -12.36
CA ALA A 22 -26.22 10.28 -12.28
C ALA A 22 -24.83 10.93 -12.36
N ALA A 23 -23.80 10.21 -11.89
CA ALA A 23 -22.40 10.61 -12.00
C ALA A 23 -21.75 10.24 -13.34
N ALA A 24 -22.43 9.42 -14.16
CA ALA A 24 -22.00 9.09 -15.51
C ALA A 24 -22.50 10.17 -16.48
N ASP A 25 -21.83 11.32 -16.49
CA ASP A 25 -22.01 12.31 -17.55
C ASP A 25 -21.43 11.71 -18.86
N PRO A 26 -22.20 11.64 -19.96
CA PRO A 26 -21.68 11.18 -21.26
C PRO A 26 -20.52 12.03 -21.79
N HIS A 27 -20.35 13.24 -21.27
CA HIS A 27 -19.36 14.22 -21.73
C HIS A 27 -18.11 14.32 -20.85
N ASP A 28 -18.16 13.83 -19.62
CA ASP A 28 -17.00 13.80 -18.73
C ASP A 28 -16.30 12.46 -18.89
N GLY A 29 -15.56 12.31 -20.00
CA GLY A 29 -14.89 11.08 -20.39
C GLY A 29 -13.91 10.58 -19.33
N ALA A 30 -14.42 9.89 -18.30
CA ALA A 30 -13.69 9.26 -17.20
C ALA A 30 -12.38 9.99 -16.82
N GLN A 31 -12.43 11.32 -16.76
CA GLN A 31 -11.25 12.13 -16.52
C GLN A 31 -10.94 12.03 -15.04
N GLY A 32 -10.04 11.13 -14.67
CA GLY A 32 -9.47 11.10 -13.33
C GLY A 32 -8.73 12.40 -13.02
N TRP A 33 -7.94 12.41 -11.95
CA TRP A 33 -7.19 13.59 -11.50
C TRP A 33 -6.21 14.18 -12.53
N VAL A 34 -5.94 13.43 -13.60
CA VAL A 34 -4.94 13.75 -14.64
C VAL A 34 -5.58 14.18 -15.96
N GLY A 35 -6.92 14.33 -16.02
CA GLY A 35 -7.64 14.66 -17.26
C GLY A 35 -7.86 13.44 -18.15
N GLU A 36 -8.07 13.66 -19.45
CA GLU A 36 -8.26 12.59 -20.45
C GLU A 36 -7.04 11.68 -20.52
N ALA A 37 -7.26 10.37 -20.37
CA ALA A 37 -6.20 9.38 -20.45
C ALA A 37 -5.71 9.23 -21.90
N ASN A 38 -4.81 10.11 -22.30
CA ASN A 38 -4.17 10.08 -23.61
C ASN A 38 -3.07 8.99 -23.65
N ASP A 39 -2.79 8.48 -24.85
CA ASP A 39 -1.82 7.40 -25.12
C ASP A 39 -0.43 7.68 -24.51
N VAL A 40 0.00 8.95 -24.52
CA VAL A 40 1.27 9.40 -23.94
C VAL A 40 1.30 9.20 -22.42
N ILE A 41 0.19 9.49 -21.73
CA ILE A 41 0.10 9.39 -20.26
C ILE A 41 0.15 7.91 -19.86
N ILE A 42 -0.61 7.07 -20.58
CA ILE A 42 -0.67 5.63 -20.32
C ILE A 42 0.70 4.98 -20.58
N THR A 43 1.34 5.35 -21.69
CA THR A 43 2.66 4.83 -22.05
C THR A 43 3.72 5.22 -21.02
N ASN A 44 3.74 6.49 -20.59
CA ASN A 44 4.68 6.95 -19.56
C ASN A 44 4.43 6.26 -18.22
N ALA A 45 3.17 6.07 -17.81
CA ALA A 45 2.83 5.32 -16.60
C ALA A 45 3.32 3.87 -16.68
N GLY A 46 3.19 3.23 -17.85
CA GLY A 46 3.76 1.91 -18.11
C GLY A 46 5.27 1.85 -17.92
N PHE A 47 6.01 2.81 -18.50
CA PHE A 47 7.48 2.88 -18.32
C PHE A 47 7.89 3.11 -16.87
N ILE A 48 7.16 3.95 -16.15
CA ILE A 48 7.39 4.18 -14.72
C ILE A 48 7.23 2.88 -13.95
N LEU A 49 6.16 2.10 -14.19
CA LEU A 49 5.94 0.83 -13.49
C LEU A 49 7.05 -0.19 -13.80
N ILE A 50 7.43 -0.31 -15.07
CA ILE A 50 8.50 -1.22 -15.51
C ILE A 50 9.83 -0.90 -14.84
N ALA A 51 10.18 0.39 -14.69
CA ALA A 51 11.41 0.81 -14.03
C ALA A 51 11.31 0.75 -12.49
N PHE A 52 10.15 1.10 -11.94
CA PHE A 52 9.94 1.24 -10.50
C PHE A 52 10.08 -0.08 -9.76
N PHE A 53 9.42 -1.15 -10.22
CA PHE A 53 9.42 -2.42 -9.48
C PHE A 53 10.81 -3.03 -9.32
N PRO A 54 11.65 -3.17 -10.38
CA PRO A 54 13.00 -3.70 -10.23
C PRO A 54 13.86 -2.84 -9.30
N LEU A 55 13.79 -1.52 -9.44
CA LEU A 55 14.54 -0.59 -8.59
C LEU A 55 14.09 -0.67 -7.14
N PHE A 56 12.79 -0.73 -6.90
CA PHE A 56 12.22 -0.83 -5.56
C PHE A 56 12.61 -2.15 -4.89
N ILE A 57 12.46 -3.28 -5.58
CA ILE A 57 12.84 -4.60 -5.07
C ILE A 57 14.34 -4.63 -4.75
N LEU A 58 15.19 -4.14 -5.64
CA LEU A 58 16.63 -4.06 -5.42
C LEU A 58 16.95 -3.19 -4.20
N THR A 59 16.35 -2.01 -4.10
CA THR A 59 16.59 -1.07 -3.00
C THR A 59 16.16 -1.66 -1.65
N MET A 60 14.96 -2.26 -1.59
CA MET A 60 14.47 -2.92 -0.37
C MET A 60 15.33 -4.12 0.00
N SER A 61 15.81 -4.89 -0.98
CA SER A 61 16.68 -6.06 -0.74
C SER A 61 18.03 -5.65 -0.16
N LEU A 62 18.66 -4.60 -0.70
CA LEU A 62 19.90 -4.05 -0.18
C LEU A 62 19.71 -3.47 1.23
N LEU A 63 18.61 -2.76 1.47
CA LEU A 63 18.30 -2.20 2.77
C LEU A 63 18.07 -3.30 3.81
N GLN A 64 17.31 -4.35 3.47
CA GLN A 64 17.12 -5.51 4.33
C GLN A 64 18.45 -6.19 4.64
N TRP A 65 19.31 -6.41 3.63
CA TRP A 65 20.63 -7.01 3.82
C TRP A 65 21.51 -6.22 4.80
N GLN A 66 21.53 -4.88 4.69
CA GLN A 66 22.29 -4.05 5.62
C GLN A 66 21.76 -4.13 7.06
N LEU A 67 20.43 -4.14 7.23
CA LEU A 67 19.81 -4.26 8.55
C LEU A 67 20.08 -5.63 9.18
N ASP A 68 19.97 -6.71 8.39
CA ASP A 68 20.26 -8.06 8.85
C ASP A 68 21.73 -8.20 9.24
N LYS A 69 22.67 -7.65 8.46
CA LYS A 69 24.10 -7.64 8.82
C LYS A 69 24.33 -6.98 10.18
N ARG A 70 23.69 -5.84 10.45
CA ARG A 70 23.77 -5.16 11.76
C ARG A 70 23.16 -5.99 12.88
N LYS A 71 22.01 -6.64 12.63
CA LYS A 71 21.33 -7.51 13.59
C LYS A 71 22.18 -8.73 13.95
N TYR A 72 22.75 -9.40 12.95
CA TYR A 72 23.63 -10.56 13.17
C TYR A 72 24.91 -10.17 13.90
N ALA A 73 25.54 -9.04 13.57
CA ALA A 73 26.71 -8.54 14.30
C ALA A 73 26.41 -8.32 15.79
N ARG A 74 25.24 -7.72 16.11
CA ARG A 74 24.80 -7.53 17.50
C ARG A 74 24.54 -8.85 18.21
N LYS A 75 23.88 -9.81 17.54
CA LYS A 75 23.63 -11.14 18.09
C LYS A 75 24.93 -11.91 18.34
N ALA A 76 25.89 -11.83 17.42
CA ALA A 76 27.20 -12.44 17.60
C ALA A 76 27.92 -11.86 18.82
N ALA A 77 27.96 -10.54 18.97
CA ALA A 77 28.56 -9.89 20.14
C ALA A 77 27.85 -10.27 21.46
N ALA A 78 26.53 -10.37 21.46
CA ALA A 78 25.76 -10.81 22.63
C ALA A 78 26.03 -12.29 22.99
N ASN A 79 26.10 -13.17 21.98
CA ASN A 79 26.41 -14.58 22.19
C ASN A 79 27.82 -14.79 22.75
N VAL A 80 28.82 -14.00 22.30
CA VAL A 80 30.17 -14.05 22.87
C VAL A 80 30.12 -13.70 24.36
N ARG A 81 29.49 -12.58 24.72
CA ARG A 81 29.36 -12.14 26.12
C ARG A 81 28.61 -13.14 27.00
N ALA A 82 27.57 -13.80 26.48
CA ALA A 82 26.83 -14.81 27.21
C ALA A 82 27.62 -16.11 27.44
N ASN A 83 28.60 -16.40 26.58
CA ASN A 83 29.45 -17.58 26.70
C ASN A 83 30.75 -17.32 27.48
N ASP A 84 31.10 -16.06 27.74
CA ASP A 84 32.22 -15.68 28.60
C ASP A 84 32.02 -16.24 30.02
N GLU A 85 33.04 -16.94 30.52
CA GLU A 85 33.03 -17.60 31.83
C GLU A 85 32.84 -16.60 32.99
N VAL A 86 33.22 -15.34 32.78
CA VAL A 86 33.01 -14.21 33.72
C VAL A 86 31.53 -14.00 34.03
N TRP A 87 30.62 -14.30 33.10
CA TRP A 87 29.17 -14.17 33.28
C TRP A 87 28.47 -15.48 33.66
N LYS A 88 29.21 -16.60 33.71
CA LYS A 88 28.70 -17.92 34.14
C LYS A 88 28.81 -18.15 35.65
N GLY A 89 29.43 -17.23 36.39
CA GLY A 89 29.37 -17.21 37.85
C GLY A 89 28.02 -16.70 38.33
N GLY A 90 27.08 -17.63 38.56
CA GLY A 90 25.83 -17.33 39.27
C GLY A 90 26.10 -16.84 40.70
N TRP A 91 25.12 -16.12 41.25
CA TRP A 91 25.07 -15.78 42.67
C TRP A 91 25.21 -17.02 43.56
#